data_AF-A0A8I2G376-F1
#
_entry.id   AF-A0A8I2G376-F1
#
_cell.length_a   1.000
_cell.length_b   1.000
_cell.length_c   1.000
_cell.angle_alpha   90.00
_cell.angle_beta   90.00
_cell.angle_gamma   90.00
#
_symmetry.space_group_name_H-M   'P 1'
#
loop_
_entity.id
_entity.type
_entity.pdbx_description
1 polymer ?
#
loop_
_entity_poly.entity_id
_entity_poly.type
_entity_poly.pdbx_seq_one_letter_code
_entity_poly.pdbx_strand_id
1 'polypeptide(L)'
;MRRTLIPISIILTLLIFCGYQYGYIAANYSCKVYPNQCDGEGSGDDRTSPTVGQLIIEAASFLLQSNSDYQLFLKNYENSADCGIDFAVFREIIDNAVENMERASLKYFQTWEISKCFDYDPLVLEKLRQFDYEKFQKENNLNPAIFQEVSNFLKTGNVNSIYEKAYNATDGILRELRVIKASIDSGSIPAIKDCWRINQKYLELELFLMYVSQVFFEI
;
A
#
# COMPACT_ATOMS: atom_id res chain seq x y z
N MET A 1 -27.88 -26.75 -3.42
CA MET A 1 -27.10 -25.97 -2.44
C MET A 1 -26.54 -24.75 -3.18
N ARG A 2 -27.22 -23.59 -3.12
CA ARG A 2 -26.77 -22.34 -3.80
C ARG A 2 -25.65 -21.73 -2.95
N ARG A 3 -24.40 -21.74 -3.44
CA ARG A 3 -23.32 -20.96 -2.84
C ARG A 3 -23.61 -19.49 -3.09
N THR A 4 -23.89 -18.74 -2.04
CA THR A 4 -23.94 -17.28 -2.06
C THR A 4 -22.52 -16.78 -2.30
N LEU A 5 -22.16 -16.60 -3.58
CA LEU A 5 -20.97 -15.85 -3.98
C LEU A 5 -21.23 -14.39 -3.63
N ILE A 6 -20.61 -13.88 -2.56
CA ILE A 6 -20.47 -12.44 -2.38
C ILE A 6 -19.70 -11.96 -3.62
N PRO A 7 -20.27 -11.09 -4.47
CA PRO A 7 -19.57 -10.66 -5.66
C PRO A 7 -18.30 -9.92 -5.23
N ILE A 8 -17.15 -10.43 -5.68
CA ILE A 8 -15.80 -9.89 -5.43
C ILE A 8 -15.73 -8.38 -5.71
N SER A 9 -16.62 -7.84 -6.56
CA SER A 9 -16.76 -6.40 -6.79
C SER A 9 -17.12 -5.61 -5.52
N ILE A 10 -17.93 -6.13 -4.59
CA ILE A 10 -18.28 -5.43 -3.34
C ILE A 10 -17.06 -5.41 -2.39
N ILE A 11 -16.28 -6.49 -2.37
CA ILE A 11 -15.05 -6.58 -1.57
C ILE A 11 -13.98 -5.64 -2.15
N LEU A 12 -13.81 -5.59 -3.47
CA LEU A 12 -12.92 -4.64 -4.17
C LEU A 12 -13.33 -3.18 -3.94
N THR A 13 -14.62 -2.84 -4.03
CA THR A 13 -15.09 -1.48 -3.77
C THR A 13 -14.89 -1.07 -2.30
N LEU A 14 -15.11 -1.99 -1.34
CA LEU A 14 -14.84 -1.75 0.07
C LEU A 14 -13.33 -1.59 0.35
N LEU A 15 -12.47 -2.40 -0.27
CA LEU A 15 -11.01 -2.28 -0.14
C LEU A 15 -10.47 -0.97 -0.74
N ILE A 16 -11.00 -0.53 -1.89
CA ILE A 16 -10.64 0.76 -2.51
C ILE A 16 -11.13 1.93 -1.65
N PHE A 17 -12.35 1.87 -1.10
CA PHE A 17 -12.90 2.95 -0.26
C PHE A 17 -12.17 3.04 1.09
N CYS A 18 -11.83 1.90 1.70
CA CYS A 18 -11.00 1.83 2.90
C CYS A 18 -9.58 2.35 2.61
N GLY A 19 -8.92 1.86 1.55
CA GLY A 19 -7.56 2.28 1.19
C GLY A 19 -7.43 3.77 0.88
N TYR A 20 -8.41 4.37 0.20
CA TYR A 20 -8.44 5.81 -0.08
C TYR A 20 -8.61 6.66 1.19
N GLN A 21 -9.45 6.22 2.13
CA GLN A 21 -9.59 6.89 3.43
C GLN A 21 -8.31 6.78 4.28
N TYR A 22 -7.62 5.63 4.25
CA TYR A 22 -6.36 5.46 5.01
C TYR A 22 -5.17 6.22 4.41
N GLY A 23 -5.12 6.39 3.09
CA GLY A 23 -4.15 7.27 2.43
C GLY A 23 -4.36 8.75 2.78
N TYR A 24 -5.62 9.20 2.84
CA TYR A 24 -5.97 10.56 3.26
C TYR A 24 -5.67 10.80 4.74
N ILE A 25 -5.89 9.80 5.60
CA ILE A 25 -5.53 9.85 7.03
C ILE A 25 -4.01 9.93 7.21
N ALA A 26 -3.22 9.07 6.54
CA ALA A 26 -1.76 9.11 6.60
C ALA A 26 -1.18 10.44 6.11
N ALA A 27 -1.76 11.02 5.06
CA ALA A 27 -1.31 12.28 4.51
C ALA A 27 -1.75 13.51 5.32
N ASN A 28 -2.96 13.51 5.88
CA ASN A 28 -3.37 14.56 6.82
C ASN A 28 -2.51 14.56 8.08
N TYR A 29 -2.08 13.39 8.56
CA TYR A 29 -1.11 13.32 9.66
C TYR A 29 0.28 13.76 9.26
N SER A 30 0.77 13.34 8.09
CA SER A 30 2.05 13.81 7.57
C SER A 30 2.07 15.34 7.41
N CYS A 31 0.94 15.96 7.01
CA CYS A 31 0.83 17.41 6.92
C CYS A 31 0.76 18.14 8.26
N LYS A 32 0.17 17.54 9.29
CA LYS A 32 0.24 18.07 10.66
C LYS A 32 1.64 17.96 11.26
N VAL A 33 2.43 17.00 10.82
CA VAL A 33 3.79 16.73 11.32
C VAL A 33 4.87 17.52 10.55
N TYR A 34 4.63 17.87 9.29
CA TYR A 34 5.51 18.68 8.44
C TYR A 34 4.84 20.00 8.02
N PRO A 35 4.56 20.94 8.95
CA PRO A 35 3.81 22.16 8.66
C PRO A 35 4.46 23.03 7.57
N ASN A 36 5.79 23.05 7.48
CA ASN A 36 6.54 23.85 6.50
C ASN A 36 6.56 23.25 5.08
N GLN A 37 5.90 22.12 4.85
CA GLN A 37 5.84 21.48 3.54
C GLN A 37 4.42 21.14 3.08
N CYS A 38 3.37 21.51 3.82
CA CYS A 38 1.99 21.32 3.32
C CYS A 38 1.33 22.59 2.81
N ASP A 39 1.87 23.75 3.14
CA ASP A 39 1.44 25.02 2.57
C ASP A 39 2.46 25.50 1.55
N GLY A 40 2.04 25.58 0.29
CA GLY A 40 2.78 26.24 -0.79
C GLY A 40 2.87 27.75 -0.63
N GLU A 41 3.02 28.25 0.60
CA GLU A 41 3.20 29.67 0.89
C GLU A 41 4.69 30.01 0.92
N GLY A 42 5.29 29.93 -0.27
CA GLY A 42 6.70 30.25 -0.49
C GLY A 42 6.93 30.69 -1.93
N SER A 43 6.58 31.94 -2.22
CA SER A 43 7.05 32.75 -3.37
C SER A 43 7.04 32.09 -4.75
N GLY A 44 5.95 32.28 -5.50
CA GLY A 44 5.99 32.73 -6.90
C GLY A 44 6.88 31.99 -7.93
N ASP A 45 7.12 30.69 -7.78
CA ASP A 45 7.75 29.89 -8.83
C ASP A 45 6.97 28.57 -9.03
N ASP A 46 6.57 28.32 -10.28
CA ASP A 46 5.61 27.30 -10.74
C ASP A 46 6.22 25.88 -10.76
N ARG A 47 7.01 25.55 -9.71
CA ARG A 47 7.70 24.28 -9.50
C ARG A 47 7.70 23.92 -8.01
N THR A 48 6.53 23.87 -7.40
CA THR A 48 6.37 23.31 -6.06
C THR A 48 6.72 21.82 -6.10
N SER A 49 7.83 21.45 -5.46
CA SER A 49 8.17 20.04 -5.26
C SER A 49 7.07 19.35 -4.46
N PRO A 50 6.69 18.11 -4.80
CA PRO A 50 5.59 17.42 -4.14
C PRO A 50 5.88 17.23 -2.64
N THR A 51 4.86 17.42 -1.81
CA THR A 51 4.97 17.30 -0.35
C THR A 51 5.06 15.83 0.06
N VAL A 52 5.60 15.54 1.25
CA VAL A 52 5.61 14.17 1.81
C VAL A 52 4.20 13.56 1.83
N GLY A 53 3.20 14.36 2.23
CA GLY A 53 1.79 13.94 2.24
C GLY A 53 1.24 13.61 0.85
N GLN A 54 1.55 14.44 -0.16
CA GLN A 54 1.16 14.17 -1.56
C GLN A 54 1.78 12.88 -2.08
N LEU A 55 3.07 12.66 -1.84
CA LEU A 55 3.75 11.44 -2.27
C LEU A 55 3.16 10.19 -1.62
N ILE A 56 2.77 10.25 -0.34
CA ILE A 56 2.09 9.13 0.36
C ILE A 56 0.74 8.82 -0.27
N ILE A 57 -0.08 9.85 -0.58
CA ILE A 57 -1.38 9.67 -1.24
C ILE A 57 -1.20 9.03 -2.62
N GLU A 58 -0.26 9.56 -3.42
CA GLU A 58 0.02 9.03 -4.75
C GLU A 58 0.53 7.59 -4.68
N ALA A 59 1.46 7.29 -3.77
CA ALA A 59 1.98 5.94 -3.57
C ALA A 59 0.87 4.95 -3.21
N ALA A 60 0.04 5.29 -2.22
CA ALA A 60 -1.09 4.46 -1.80
C ALA A 60 -2.12 4.28 -2.92
N SER A 61 -2.39 5.34 -3.70
CA SER A 61 -3.33 5.28 -4.83
C SER A 61 -2.85 4.31 -5.90
N PHE A 62 -1.57 4.40 -6.30
CA PHE A 62 -0.99 3.49 -7.27
C PHE A 62 -0.88 2.06 -6.75
N LEU A 63 -0.58 1.87 -5.46
CA LEU A 63 -0.59 0.54 -4.82
C LEU A 63 -1.98 -0.11 -4.92
N LEU A 64 -3.04 0.64 -4.61
CA LEU A 64 -4.42 0.13 -4.67
C LEU A 64 -4.88 -0.16 -6.10
N GLN A 65 -4.49 0.70 -7.07
CA GLN A 65 -4.76 0.45 -8.49
C GLN A 65 -4.06 -0.84 -8.95
N SER A 66 -2.79 -0.99 -8.61
CA SER A 66 -2.02 -2.19 -8.91
C SER A 66 -2.62 -3.46 -8.30
N ASN A 67 -3.07 -3.40 -7.03
CA ASN A 67 -3.78 -4.52 -6.41
C ASN A 67 -5.09 -4.80 -7.14
N SER A 68 -5.89 -3.79 -7.48
CA SER A 68 -7.15 -3.95 -8.22
C SER A 68 -6.94 -4.64 -9.58
N ASP A 69 -5.93 -4.21 -10.34
CA ASP A 69 -5.55 -4.85 -11.60
C ASP A 69 -5.13 -6.31 -11.36
N TYR A 70 -4.34 -6.56 -10.32
CA TYR A 70 -3.92 -7.90 -9.95
C TYR A 70 -5.08 -8.82 -9.53
N GLN A 71 -6.07 -8.32 -8.79
CA GLN A 71 -7.29 -9.07 -8.46
C GLN A 71 -8.12 -9.37 -9.71
N LEU A 72 -8.18 -8.43 -10.66
CA LEU A 72 -8.83 -8.66 -11.95
C LEU A 72 -8.11 -9.76 -12.74
N PHE A 73 -6.78 -9.78 -12.71
CA PHE A 73 -5.99 -10.88 -13.27
C PHE A 73 -6.34 -12.22 -12.62
N LEU A 74 -6.35 -12.31 -11.28
CA LEU A 74 -6.69 -13.54 -10.55
C LEU A 74 -8.09 -14.05 -10.91
N LYS A 75 -9.07 -13.14 -10.97
CA LYS A 75 -10.43 -13.47 -11.39
C LYS A 75 -10.47 -14.10 -12.78
N ASN A 76 -9.75 -13.52 -13.75
CA ASN A 76 -9.70 -14.04 -15.10
C ASN A 76 -8.90 -15.36 -15.17
N TYR A 77 -7.85 -15.49 -14.37
CA TYR A 77 -7.10 -16.73 -14.19
C TYR A 77 -7.99 -17.86 -13.71
N GLU A 78 -8.80 -17.65 -12.66
CA GLU A 78 -9.71 -18.66 -12.11
C GLU A 78 -10.79 -19.08 -13.12
N ASN A 79 -11.36 -18.12 -13.87
CA ASN A 79 -12.38 -18.41 -14.88
C ASN A 79 -11.83 -19.10 -16.13
N SER A 80 -10.52 -19.01 -16.38
CA SER A 80 -9.90 -19.58 -17.58
C SER A 80 -9.91 -21.12 -17.59
N ALA A 81 -10.12 -21.75 -16.43
CA ALA A 81 -10.33 -23.20 -16.32
C ALA A 81 -11.55 -23.68 -17.13
N ASP A 82 -12.59 -22.84 -17.25
CA ASP A 82 -13.85 -23.20 -17.91
C ASP A 82 -13.94 -22.66 -19.35
N CYS A 83 -13.27 -21.54 -19.66
CA CYS A 83 -13.46 -20.80 -20.92
C CYS A 83 -12.22 -20.77 -21.84
N GLY A 84 -11.10 -21.38 -21.41
CA GLY A 84 -9.81 -21.20 -22.07
C GLY A 84 -9.13 -19.87 -21.69
N ILE A 85 -7.88 -19.71 -22.11
CA ILE A 85 -7.03 -18.59 -21.71
C ILE A 85 -6.88 -17.60 -22.85
N ASP A 86 -7.26 -16.35 -22.58
CA ASP A 86 -6.93 -15.21 -23.42
C ASP A 86 -5.66 -14.52 -22.88
N PHE A 87 -4.51 -14.88 -23.45
CA PHE A 87 -3.22 -14.30 -23.06
C PHE A 87 -3.10 -12.80 -23.40
N ALA A 88 -3.89 -12.28 -24.34
CA ALA A 88 -3.86 -10.85 -24.66
C ALA A 88 -4.47 -10.05 -23.50
N VAL A 89 -5.62 -10.51 -22.99
CA VAL A 89 -6.27 -9.92 -21.81
C VAL A 89 -5.39 -10.04 -20.56
N PHE A 90 -4.76 -11.21 -20.34
CA PHE A 90 -3.87 -11.38 -19.19
C PHE A 90 -2.67 -10.44 -19.25
N ARG A 91 -2.10 -10.24 -20.44
CA ARG A 91 -0.96 -9.33 -20.65
C ARG A 91 -1.35 -7.89 -20.33
N GLU A 92 -2.46 -7.41 -20.89
CA GLU A 92 -2.93 -6.04 -20.64
C GLU A 92 -3.12 -5.76 -19.14
N ILE A 93 -3.81 -6.67 -18.43
CA ILE A 93 -4.08 -6.48 -16.99
C ILE A 93 -2.78 -6.49 -16.17
N ILE A 94 -1.87 -7.43 -16.45
CA ILE A 94 -0.60 -7.50 -15.72
C ILE A 94 0.34 -6.35 -16.06
N ASP A 95 0.33 -5.85 -17.29
CA ASP A 95 1.09 -4.65 -17.67
C ASP A 95 0.62 -3.44 -16.86
N ASN A 96 -0.70 -3.24 -16.71
CA ASN A 96 -1.26 -2.18 -15.86
C ASN A 96 -0.87 -2.36 -14.39
N ALA A 97 -0.96 -3.59 -13.86
CA ALA A 97 -0.56 -3.88 -12.48
C ALA A 97 0.93 -3.56 -12.26
N VAL A 98 1.81 -3.95 -13.19
CA VAL A 98 3.25 -3.67 -13.12
C VAL A 98 3.50 -2.16 -13.16
N GLU A 99 2.91 -1.44 -14.12
CA GLU A 99 3.08 0.02 -14.26
C GLU A 99 2.64 0.76 -12.99
N ASN A 100 1.49 0.41 -12.43
CA ASN A 100 1.01 1.01 -11.19
C ASN A 100 1.92 0.67 -10.00
N MET A 101 2.44 -0.56 -9.89
CA MET A 101 3.38 -0.90 -8.82
C MET A 101 4.73 -0.18 -8.97
N GLU A 102 5.22 0.02 -10.20
CA GLU A 102 6.43 0.82 -10.48
C GLU A 102 6.25 2.26 -9.98
N ARG A 103 5.10 2.87 -10.27
CA ARG A 103 4.76 4.21 -9.79
C ARG A 103 4.66 4.23 -8.26
N ALA A 104 3.98 3.26 -7.64
CA ALA A 104 3.88 3.16 -6.18
C ALA A 104 5.26 3.05 -5.51
N SER A 105 6.12 2.16 -6.02
CA SER A 105 7.49 1.96 -5.52
C SER A 105 8.33 3.22 -5.64
N LEU A 106 8.28 3.90 -6.79
CA LEU A 106 8.98 5.18 -6.98
C LEU A 106 8.53 6.24 -5.96
N LYS A 107 7.22 6.33 -5.71
CA LYS A 107 6.67 7.33 -4.78
C LYS A 107 7.04 7.01 -3.33
N TYR A 108 6.96 5.76 -2.89
CA TYR A 108 7.46 5.37 -1.56
C TYR A 108 8.96 5.57 -1.40
N PHE A 109 9.76 5.31 -2.45
CA PHE A 109 11.19 5.62 -2.45
C PHE A 109 11.44 7.12 -2.24
N GLN A 110 10.74 7.98 -2.99
CA GLN A 110 10.83 9.43 -2.83
C GLN A 110 10.41 9.89 -1.43
N THR A 111 9.30 9.36 -0.89
CA THR A 111 8.86 9.63 0.48
C THR A 111 9.94 9.24 1.49
N TRP A 112 10.54 8.06 1.35
CA TRP A 112 11.59 7.60 2.24
C TRP A 112 12.83 8.49 2.20
N GLU A 113 13.32 8.83 1.01
CA GLU A 113 14.49 9.71 0.85
C GLU A 113 14.25 11.09 1.45
N ILE A 114 13.08 11.68 1.20
CA ILE A 114 12.71 12.98 1.76
C ILE A 114 12.59 12.89 3.29
N SER A 115 11.97 11.84 3.83
CA SER A 115 11.78 11.67 5.29
C SER A 115 13.10 11.62 6.08
N LYS A 116 14.21 11.19 5.47
CA LYS A 116 15.53 11.17 6.11
C LYS A 116 16.08 12.57 6.38
N CYS A 117 15.60 13.58 5.65
CA CYS A 117 16.08 14.96 5.74
C CYS A 117 15.36 15.78 6.81
N PHE A 118 14.34 15.22 7.47
CA PHE A 118 13.52 15.93 8.44
C PHE A 118 13.35 15.14 9.73
N ASP A 119 13.48 15.83 10.86
CA ASP A 119 13.13 15.28 12.15
C ASP A 119 11.62 15.32 12.34
N TYR A 120 11.06 14.24 12.89
CA TYR A 120 9.66 14.18 13.30
C TYR A 120 9.42 15.09 14.51
N ASP A 121 8.22 15.68 14.60
CA ASP A 121 7.81 16.49 15.75
C ASP A 121 8.02 15.70 17.07
N PRO A 122 8.87 16.21 17.99
CA PRO A 122 9.13 15.56 19.28
C PRO A 122 7.87 15.26 20.10
N LEU A 123 6.83 16.09 20.01
CA LEU A 123 5.55 15.86 20.70
C LEU A 123 4.83 14.64 20.15
N VAL A 124 4.89 14.44 18.83
CA VAL A 124 4.29 13.27 18.17
C VAL A 124 5.06 12.00 18.54
N LEU A 125 6.39 12.07 18.55
CA LEU A 125 7.23 10.95 18.99
C LEU A 125 6.94 10.54 20.44
N GLU A 126 6.70 11.51 21.33
CA GLU A 126 6.34 11.21 22.71
C GLU A 126 4.96 10.54 22.83
N LYS A 127 3.96 11.05 22.08
CA LYS A 127 2.64 10.39 22.00
C LYS A 127 2.75 8.96 21.50
N LEU A 128 3.54 8.71 20.45
CA LEU A 128 3.77 7.35 19.91
C LEU A 128 4.44 6.42 20.93
N ARG A 129 5.35 6.92 21.76
CA ARG A 129 6.01 6.12 22.82
C ARG A 129 5.07 5.75 23.96
N GLN A 130 4.17 6.66 24.32
CA GLN A 130 3.20 6.48 25.41
C GLN A 130 1.91 5.77 24.99
N PHE A 131 1.69 5.59 23.68
CA PHE A 131 0.50 4.96 23.13
C PHE A 131 0.32 3.52 23.65
N ASP A 132 -0.91 3.16 24.04
CA ASP A 132 -1.24 1.81 24.52
C ASP A 132 -1.56 0.87 23.35
N TYR A 133 -0.50 0.37 22.71
CA TYR A 133 -0.61 -0.53 21.56
C TYR A 133 -1.34 -1.83 21.90
N GLU A 134 -1.16 -2.37 23.10
CA GLU A 134 -1.78 -3.66 23.45
C GLU A 134 -3.30 -3.51 23.55
N LYS A 135 -3.76 -2.47 24.25
CA LYS A 135 -5.18 -2.14 24.33
C LYS A 135 -5.75 -1.82 22.94
N PHE A 136 -5.07 -0.98 22.17
CA PHE A 136 -5.53 -0.59 20.83
C PHE A 136 -5.68 -1.79 19.89
N GLN A 137 -4.72 -2.74 19.91
CA GLN A 137 -4.79 -3.97 19.13
C GLN A 137 -6.03 -4.80 19.49
N LYS A 138 -6.32 -4.95 20.79
CA LYS A 138 -7.44 -5.75 21.30
C LYS A 138 -8.79 -5.11 20.96
N GLU A 139 -8.92 -3.81 21.17
CA GLU A 139 -10.17 -3.06 20.92
C GLU A 139 -10.54 -3.04 19.44
N ASN A 140 -9.55 -3.00 18.55
CA ASN A 140 -9.77 -2.96 17.11
C ASN A 140 -9.68 -4.34 16.42
N ASN A 141 -9.47 -5.42 17.19
CA ASN A 141 -9.35 -6.79 16.68
C ASN A 141 -8.31 -6.92 15.53
N LEU A 142 -7.14 -6.30 15.72
CA LEU A 142 -6.09 -6.24 14.70
C LEU A 142 -5.30 -7.54 14.64
N ASN A 143 -4.80 -7.89 13.45
CA ASN A 143 -3.94 -9.05 13.27
C ASN A 143 -2.69 -8.91 14.18
N PRO A 144 -2.47 -9.83 15.14
CA PRO A 144 -1.39 -9.66 16.12
C PRO A 144 0.01 -9.60 15.52
N ALA A 145 0.28 -10.39 14.48
CA ALA A 145 1.61 -10.46 13.89
C ALA A 145 1.96 -9.16 13.14
N ILE A 146 1.03 -8.66 12.32
CA ILE A 146 1.23 -7.41 11.56
C ILE A 146 1.23 -6.21 12.51
N PHE A 147 0.33 -6.18 13.50
CA PHE A 147 0.28 -5.06 14.43
C PHE A 147 1.48 -5.00 15.37
N GLN A 148 2.05 -6.14 15.75
CA GLN A 148 3.32 -6.17 16.49
C GLN A 148 4.45 -5.50 15.69
N GLU A 149 4.49 -5.73 14.38
CA GLU A 149 5.47 -5.07 13.51
C GLU A 149 5.27 -3.54 13.50
N VAL A 150 4.03 -3.08 13.34
CA VAL A 150 3.66 -1.65 13.44
C VAL A 150 4.08 -1.05 14.77
N SER A 151 3.79 -1.76 15.87
CA SER A 151 4.15 -1.34 17.22
C SER A 151 5.67 -1.20 17.39
N ASN A 152 6.46 -2.10 16.81
CA ASN A 152 7.93 -2.04 16.90
C ASN A 152 8.50 -0.77 16.24
N PHE A 153 7.97 -0.36 15.08
CA PHE A 153 8.37 0.89 14.43
C PHE A 153 7.94 2.11 15.23
N LEU A 154 6.67 2.18 15.61
CA LEU A 154 6.10 3.39 16.18
C LEU A 154 6.54 3.63 17.64
N LYS A 155 6.63 2.58 18.48
CA LYS A 155 7.11 2.70 19.87
C LYS A 155 8.53 3.25 19.97
N THR A 156 9.38 2.94 18.99
CA THR A 156 10.77 3.40 18.97
C THR A 156 10.92 4.80 18.36
N GLY A 157 9.83 5.38 17.86
CA GLY A 157 9.84 6.66 17.14
C GLY A 157 10.49 6.58 15.76
N ASN A 158 10.71 5.38 15.22
CA ASN A 158 11.34 5.18 13.92
C ASN A 158 10.30 5.21 12.80
N VAL A 159 9.72 6.39 12.57
CA VAL A 159 8.69 6.59 11.54
C VAL A 159 9.29 6.52 10.13
N ASN A 160 10.55 6.95 9.94
CA ASN A 160 11.23 6.89 8.64
C ASN A 160 11.33 5.47 8.08
N SER A 161 11.56 4.47 8.94
CA SER A 161 11.62 3.07 8.50
C SER A 161 10.26 2.49 8.09
N ILE A 162 9.14 3.17 8.35
CA ILE A 162 7.83 2.78 7.78
C ILE A 162 7.84 2.97 6.27
N TYR A 163 8.36 4.09 5.77
CA TYR A 163 8.44 4.36 4.34
C TYR A 163 9.48 3.48 3.66
N GLU A 164 10.59 3.19 4.34
CA GLU A 164 11.57 2.20 3.90
C GLU A 164 10.93 0.82 3.70
N LYS A 165 10.15 0.36 4.69
CA LYS A 165 9.44 -0.91 4.60
C LYS A 165 8.42 -0.90 3.47
N ALA A 166 7.66 0.18 3.30
CA ALA A 166 6.69 0.31 2.21
C ALA A 166 7.38 0.24 0.84
N TYR A 167 8.49 0.97 0.66
CA TYR A 167 9.32 0.90 -0.54
C TYR A 167 9.81 -0.54 -0.80
N ASN A 168 10.47 -1.17 0.18
CA ASN A 168 10.99 -2.53 0.03
C ASN A 168 9.90 -3.57 -0.27
N ALA A 169 8.71 -3.40 0.32
CA ALA A 169 7.56 -4.26 0.07
C ALA A 169 7.03 -4.09 -1.36
N THR A 170 6.82 -2.85 -1.81
CA THR A 170 6.39 -2.55 -3.19
C THR A 170 7.39 -3.02 -4.24
N ASP A 171 8.69 -2.83 -4.03
CA ASP A 171 9.74 -3.39 -4.90
C ASP A 171 9.73 -4.93 -4.90
N GLY A 172 9.51 -5.54 -3.74
CA GLY A 172 9.31 -6.97 -3.60
C GLY A 172 8.13 -7.51 -4.41
N ILE A 173 6.98 -6.81 -4.37
CA ILE A 173 5.79 -7.16 -5.14
C ILE A 173 6.05 -6.96 -6.64
N LEU A 174 6.66 -5.84 -7.02
CA LEU A 174 7.01 -5.53 -8.41
C LEU A 174 7.86 -6.61 -9.07
N ARG A 175 8.90 -7.10 -8.36
CA ARG A 175 9.76 -8.17 -8.87
C ARG A 175 8.97 -9.44 -9.15
N GLU A 176 8.01 -9.79 -8.31
CA GLU A 176 7.17 -10.97 -8.53
C GLU A 176 6.13 -10.76 -9.65
N LEU A 177 5.51 -9.58 -9.74
CA LEU A 177 4.64 -9.24 -10.87
C LEU A 177 5.38 -9.37 -12.21
N ARG A 178 6.64 -8.94 -12.27
CA ARG A 178 7.48 -9.11 -13.48
C ARG A 178 7.75 -10.57 -13.84
N VAL A 179 7.82 -11.47 -12.85
CA VAL A 179 7.91 -12.92 -13.11
C VAL A 179 6.62 -13.47 -13.70
N ILE A 180 5.46 -13.04 -13.18
CA ILE A 180 4.15 -13.39 -13.73
C ILE A 180 4.01 -12.87 -15.17
N LYS A 181 4.39 -11.61 -15.39
CA LYS A 181 4.43 -10.98 -16.72
C LYS A 181 5.27 -11.79 -17.70
N ALA A 182 6.49 -12.15 -17.33
CA ALA A 182 7.38 -12.94 -18.19
C ALA A 182 6.76 -14.31 -18.56
N SER A 183 6.03 -14.94 -17.63
CA SER A 183 5.30 -16.18 -17.90
C SER A 183 4.22 -15.97 -18.95
N ILE A 184 3.39 -14.94 -18.79
CA ILE A 184 2.31 -14.58 -19.73
C ILE A 184 2.86 -14.20 -21.11
N ASP A 185 3.96 -13.45 -21.15
CA ASP A 185 4.62 -13.05 -22.40
C ASP A 185 5.16 -14.25 -23.18
N SER A 186 5.58 -15.31 -22.48
CA SER A 186 5.99 -16.57 -23.09
C SER A 186 4.83 -17.50 -23.49
N GLY A 187 3.58 -17.08 -23.27
CA GLY A 187 2.39 -17.93 -23.50
C GLY A 187 2.22 -19.03 -22.44
N SER A 188 2.81 -18.86 -21.26
CA SER A 188 2.75 -19.82 -20.16
C SER A 188 1.84 -19.33 -19.04
N ILE A 189 1.10 -20.26 -18.45
CA ILE A 189 0.26 -20.00 -17.28
C ILE A 189 1.18 -19.88 -16.05
N PRO A 190 1.14 -18.77 -15.30
CA PRO A 190 1.89 -18.66 -14.06
C PRO A 190 1.40 -19.67 -13.03
N ALA A 191 2.29 -20.18 -12.18
CA ALA A 191 1.89 -21.14 -11.17
C ALA A 191 1.01 -20.48 -10.09
N ILE A 192 -0.10 -21.12 -9.75
CA ILE A 192 -1.08 -20.62 -8.76
C ILE A 192 -0.44 -20.26 -7.40
N LYS A 193 0.62 -20.98 -7.00
CA LYS A 193 1.37 -20.67 -5.76
C LYS A 193 2.04 -19.30 -5.80
N ASP A 194 2.56 -18.89 -6.96
CA ASP A 194 3.19 -17.58 -7.13
C ASP A 194 2.11 -16.50 -7.14
N CYS A 195 0.95 -16.82 -7.71
CA CYS A 195 -0.20 -15.93 -7.67
C CYS A 195 -0.69 -15.65 -6.24
N TRP A 196 -0.82 -16.69 -5.42
CA TRP A 196 -1.21 -16.55 -4.00
C TRP A 196 -0.16 -15.80 -3.17
N ARG A 197 1.13 -16.02 -3.45
CA ARG A 197 2.21 -15.32 -2.75
C ARG A 197 2.16 -13.81 -2.97
N ILE A 198 1.94 -13.36 -4.20
CA ILE A 198 1.77 -11.93 -4.51
C ILE A 198 0.54 -11.36 -3.79
N ASN A 199 -0.59 -12.08 -3.81
CA ASN A 199 -1.81 -11.65 -3.12
C ASN A 199 -1.58 -11.48 -1.61
N GLN A 200 -0.88 -12.42 -0.99
CA GLN A 200 -0.53 -12.33 0.42
C GLN A 200 0.34 -11.09 0.70
N LYS A 201 1.33 -10.79 -0.16
CA LYS A 201 2.18 -9.60 0.00
C LYS A 201 1.41 -8.30 -0.12
N TYR A 202 0.43 -8.20 -1.02
CA TYR A 202 -0.48 -7.05 -1.08
C TYR A 202 -1.24 -6.88 0.23
N LEU A 203 -1.88 -7.94 0.71
CA LEU A 203 -2.67 -7.90 1.95
C LEU A 203 -1.82 -7.52 3.17
N GLU A 204 -0.62 -8.09 3.29
CA GLU A 204 0.31 -7.78 4.40
C GLU A 204 0.71 -6.30 4.37
N LEU A 205 1.06 -5.76 3.21
CA LEU A 205 1.44 -4.36 3.06
C LEU A 205 0.27 -3.41 3.32
N GLU A 206 -0.91 -3.69 2.78
CA GLU A 206 -2.12 -2.88 2.98
C GLU A 206 -2.53 -2.83 4.45
N LEU A 207 -2.55 -3.99 5.12
CA LEU A 207 -2.85 -4.07 6.55
C LEU A 207 -1.81 -3.31 7.39
N PHE A 208 -0.54 -3.47 7.08
CA PHE A 208 0.54 -2.73 7.76
C PHE A 208 0.34 -1.22 7.65
N LEU A 209 0.15 -0.69 6.43
CA LEU A 209 -0.05 0.73 6.20
C LEU A 209 -1.35 1.24 6.84
N MET A 210 -2.43 0.48 6.76
CA MET A 210 -3.70 0.81 7.41
C MET A 210 -3.55 0.92 8.92
N TYR A 211 -2.88 -0.03 9.57
CA TYR A 211 -2.66 -0.01 11.02
C TYR A 211 -1.77 1.16 11.44
N VAL A 212 -0.75 1.50 10.66
CA VAL A 212 0.05 2.72 10.87
C VAL A 212 -0.85 3.95 10.82
N SER A 213 -1.69 4.09 9.79
CA SER A 213 -2.62 5.22 9.67
C SER A 213 -3.60 5.31 10.84
N GLN A 214 -4.09 4.17 11.34
CA GLN A 214 -5.01 4.12 12.48
C GLN A 214 -4.35 4.58 13.77
N VAL A 215 -3.10 4.17 14.05
CA VAL A 215 -2.38 4.67 15.24
C VAL A 215 -2.14 6.17 15.13
N PHE A 216 -1.73 6.65 13.96
CA PHE A 216 -1.59 8.08 13.75
C PHE A 216 -2.92 8.81 14.00
N PHE A 217 -4.04 8.30 13.48
CA PHE A 217 -5.37 8.89 13.69
C PHE A 217 -5.80 9.03 15.17
N GLU A 218 -5.36 8.11 16.03
CA GLU A 218 -5.76 8.09 17.43
C GLU A 218 -4.96 9.08 18.30
N ILE A 219 -3.78 9.53 17.85
CA ILE A 219 -2.89 10.43 18.60
C ILE A 219 -3.05 11.91 18.24
#